data_AF-A0A6J7NKI3-F1
#
_entry.id   AF-A0A6J7NKI3-F1
#
_cell.length_a   1.000
_cell.length_b   1.000
_cell.length_c   1.000
_cell.angle_alpha   90.00
_cell.angle_beta   90.00
_cell.angle_gamma   90.00
#
_symmetry.space_group_name_H-M   'P 1'
#
loop_
_entity.id
_entity.type
_entity.pdbx_description
1 polymer ?
#
loop_
_entity_poly.entity_id
_entity_poly.type
_entity_poly.pdbx_seq_one_letter_code
_entity_poly.pdbx_strand_id
1 'polypeptide(L)'
;MNDEELLDHLATWLELRLHETAGWDTGSRLYGLTVVAPEALGRNADGAARISLLAEGDVYELLDSPVAIAATVFDAVGLCCFGTATRLDTGERSRCRTVLVANECGRSTVNRLQGRAPERMGMASGPVAERVDLLFSAFRSTETHRPT
;
A
#
# COMPACT_ATOMS: atom_id res chain seq x y z
N MET A 1 14.90 -0.83 13.62
CA MET A 1 14.15 -1.25 12.43
C MET A 1 14.56 -0.31 11.31
N ASN A 2 15.06 -0.84 10.21
CA ASN A 2 15.38 -0.02 9.04
C ASN A 2 14.09 0.29 8.24
N ASP A 3 14.17 1.15 7.23
CA ASP A 3 12.98 1.57 6.46
C ASP A 3 12.35 0.42 5.67
N GLU A 4 13.16 -0.52 5.17
CA GLU A 4 12.67 -1.69 4.45
C GLU A 4 11.84 -2.60 5.37
N GLU A 5 12.36 -2.93 6.55
CA GLU A 5 11.66 -3.68 7.60
C GLU A 5 10.39 -2.95 8.08
N LEU A 6 10.45 -1.62 8.18
CA LEU A 6 9.28 -0.82 8.56
C LEU A 6 8.17 -0.98 7.52
N LEU A 7 8.49 -0.81 6.23
CA LEU A 7 7.52 -0.91 5.14
C LEU A 7 6.95 -2.33 5.02
N ASP A 8 7.77 -3.36 5.21
CA ASP A 8 7.34 -4.76 5.24
C ASP A 8 6.34 -5.05 6.37
N HIS A 9 6.65 -4.56 7.58
CA HIS A 9 5.74 -4.69 8.71
C HIS A 9 4.48 -3.87 8.51
N LEU A 10 4.58 -2.65 7.96
CA LEU A 10 3.44 -1.78 7.73
C LEU A 10 2.51 -2.34 6.64
N ALA A 11 3.04 -2.89 5.56
CA ALA A 11 2.26 -3.56 4.52
C ALA A 11 1.53 -4.79 5.08
N THR A 12 2.23 -5.62 5.87
CA THR A 12 1.62 -6.78 6.54
C THR A 12 0.52 -6.34 7.51
N TRP A 13 0.80 -5.34 8.33
CA TRP A 13 -0.14 -4.82 9.31
C TRP A 13 -1.39 -4.25 8.64
N LEU A 14 -1.22 -3.43 7.60
CA LEU A 14 -2.34 -2.85 6.86
C LEU A 14 -3.18 -3.96 6.22
N GLU A 15 -2.55 -4.94 5.59
CA GLU A 15 -3.24 -6.08 4.98
C GLU A 15 -4.13 -6.82 5.98
N LEU A 16 -3.62 -7.08 7.19
CA LEU A 16 -4.38 -7.73 8.26
C LEU A 16 -5.57 -6.87 8.69
N ARG A 17 -5.39 -5.57 8.88
CA ARG A 17 -6.52 -4.68 9.26
C ARG A 17 -7.57 -4.60 8.17
N LEU A 18 -7.15 -4.54 6.91
CA LEU A 18 -8.07 -4.61 5.77
C LEU A 18 -8.72 -5.98 5.65
N HIS A 19 -8.14 -7.06 6.19
CA HIS A 19 -8.80 -8.37 6.21
C HIS A 19 -10.01 -8.38 7.12
N GLU A 20 -9.88 -7.75 8.26
CA GLU A 20 -10.91 -7.67 9.29
C GLU A 20 -12.05 -6.73 8.89
N THR A 21 -11.75 -5.73 8.05
CA THR A 21 -12.67 -4.60 7.78
C THR A 21 -13.13 -4.49 6.33
N ALA A 22 -12.36 -4.99 5.36
CA ALA A 22 -12.68 -4.89 3.94
C ALA A 22 -13.15 -6.23 3.37
N GLY A 23 -14.27 -6.19 2.64
CA GLY A 23 -14.72 -7.31 1.81
C GLY A 23 -13.86 -7.50 0.56
N TRP A 24 -14.33 -8.38 -0.34
CA TRP A 24 -13.65 -8.70 -1.60
C TRP A 24 -14.29 -8.03 -2.84
N ASP A 25 -15.45 -7.40 -2.67
CA ASP A 25 -16.25 -6.80 -3.75
C ASP A 25 -16.09 -5.27 -3.82
N THR A 26 -14.90 -4.76 -3.54
CA THR A 26 -14.64 -3.31 -3.42
C THR A 26 -13.68 -2.82 -4.51
N GLY A 27 -13.76 -1.52 -4.82
CA GLY A 27 -12.78 -0.86 -5.68
C GLY A 27 -11.39 -0.82 -5.05
N SER A 28 -10.39 -0.41 -5.82
CA SER A 28 -9.07 -0.12 -5.25
C SER A 28 -9.20 1.03 -4.27
N ARG A 29 -8.36 1.06 -3.22
CA ARG A 29 -8.42 2.07 -2.17
C ARG A 29 -7.06 2.66 -1.88
N LEU A 30 -7.04 3.98 -1.74
CA LEU A 30 -5.88 4.76 -1.36
C LEU A 30 -6.01 5.21 0.09
N TYR A 31 -4.94 5.03 0.85
CA TYR A 31 -4.87 5.32 2.28
C TYR A 31 -3.66 6.19 2.60
N GLY A 32 -3.85 7.09 3.57
CA GLY A 32 -2.77 7.71 4.31
C GLY A 32 -2.51 6.92 5.59
N LEU A 33 -1.24 6.64 5.88
CA LEU A 33 -0.81 5.85 7.05
C LEU A 33 0.06 6.71 7.96
N THR A 34 -0.37 6.88 9.21
CA THR A 34 0.45 7.52 10.25
C THR A 34 0.94 6.47 11.21
N VAL A 35 2.26 6.28 11.30
CA VAL A 35 2.91 5.33 12.21
C VAL A 35 2.92 5.93 13.62
N VAL A 36 2.35 5.20 14.57
CA VAL A 36 2.25 5.64 15.98
C VAL A 36 3.29 4.95 16.85
N ALA A 37 3.47 3.64 16.66
CA ALA A 37 4.40 2.80 17.42
C ALA A 37 5.10 1.81 16.47
N PRO A 38 6.24 2.19 15.85
CA PRO A 38 6.92 1.37 14.84
C PRO A 38 7.25 -0.04 15.33
N GLU A 39 7.74 -0.18 16.56
CA GLU A 39 8.11 -1.46 17.18
C GLU A 39 6.91 -2.38 17.44
N ALA A 40 5.69 -1.85 17.40
CA ALA A 40 4.46 -2.61 17.56
C ALA A 40 3.96 -3.21 16.23
N LEU A 41 4.42 -2.69 15.08
CA LEU A 41 4.07 -3.21 13.75
C LEU A 41 4.54 -4.65 13.56
N GLY A 42 5.76 -4.97 14.01
CA GLY A 42 6.31 -6.34 13.91
C GLY A 42 5.53 -7.39 14.72
N ARG A 43 4.70 -6.96 15.69
CA ARG A 43 3.79 -7.82 16.47
C ARG A 43 2.35 -7.76 15.97
N ASN A 44 2.09 -7.07 14.86
CA ASN A 44 0.76 -6.79 14.33
C ASN A 44 -0.21 -6.16 15.33
N ALA A 45 0.30 -5.41 16.31
CA ALA A 45 -0.52 -4.89 17.40
C ALA A 45 -1.52 -3.83 16.92
N ASP A 46 -2.68 -3.79 17.56
CA ASP A 46 -3.67 -2.74 17.34
C ASP A 46 -3.07 -1.38 17.74
N GLY A 47 -3.41 -0.33 16.98
CA GLY A 47 -2.92 1.03 17.24
C GLY A 47 -1.46 1.30 16.86
N ALA A 48 -0.74 0.33 16.28
CA ALA A 48 0.64 0.53 15.79
C ALA A 48 0.72 1.62 14.70
N ALA A 49 -0.34 1.77 13.91
CA ALA A 49 -0.54 2.87 12.97
C ALA A 49 -2.02 3.29 12.91
N ARG A 50 -2.28 4.45 12.33
CA ARG A 50 -3.63 4.94 11.99
C ARG A 50 -3.83 4.87 10.48
N ILE A 51 -4.99 4.39 10.05
CA ILE A 51 -5.39 4.28 8.65
C ILE A 51 -6.40 5.39 8.35
N SER A 52 -6.12 6.22 7.35
CA SER A 52 -7.06 7.19 6.82
C SER A 52 -7.44 6.80 5.39
N LEU A 53 -8.71 6.46 5.14
CA LEU A 53 -9.19 6.25 3.77
C LEU A 53 -9.25 7.61 3.06
N LEU A 54 -8.56 7.71 1.94
CA LEU A 54 -8.48 8.95 1.16
C LEU A 54 -9.39 8.91 -0.05
N ALA A 55 -9.41 7.78 -0.77
CA ALA A 55 -10.26 7.58 -1.94
C ALA A 55 -10.46 6.10 -2.27
N GLU A 56 -11.53 5.80 -3.02
CA GLU A 56 -11.86 4.48 -3.57
C GLU A 56 -12.22 4.63 -5.07
N GLY A 57 -11.78 3.70 -5.92
CA GLY A 57 -12.02 3.76 -7.36
C GLY A 57 -11.11 2.87 -8.20
N ASP A 58 -10.95 3.20 -9.48
CA ASP A 58 -9.95 2.57 -10.34
C ASP A 58 -8.53 2.98 -9.89
N VAL A 59 -7.60 2.03 -9.89
CA VAL A 59 -6.26 2.25 -9.35
C VAL A 59 -5.49 3.37 -10.07
N TYR A 60 -5.66 3.51 -11.39
CA TYR A 60 -4.93 4.51 -12.16
C TYR A 60 -5.52 5.89 -11.97
N GLU A 61 -6.86 6.00 -11.91
CA GLU A 61 -7.55 7.24 -11.57
C GLU A 61 -7.20 7.74 -10.17
N LEU A 62 -7.08 6.82 -9.20
CA LEU A 62 -6.66 7.15 -7.84
C LEU A 62 -5.26 7.75 -7.81
N LEU A 63 -4.31 7.18 -8.56
CA LEU A 63 -2.92 7.65 -8.60
C LEU A 63 -2.75 8.95 -9.39
N ASP A 64 -3.62 9.21 -10.37
CA ASP A 64 -3.62 10.46 -11.14
C ASP A 64 -4.41 11.59 -10.43
N SER A 65 -5.16 11.27 -9.38
CA SER A 65 -5.97 12.23 -8.61
C SER A 65 -5.10 13.13 -7.73
N PRO A 66 -5.50 14.41 -7.51
CA PRO A 66 -4.88 15.26 -6.50
C PRO A 66 -4.82 14.66 -5.08
N VAL A 67 -5.73 13.72 -4.78
CA VAL A 67 -5.75 12.99 -3.51
C VAL A 67 -4.50 12.14 -3.31
N ALA A 68 -3.89 11.62 -4.38
CA ALA A 68 -2.62 10.89 -4.30
C ALA A 68 -1.48 11.77 -3.77
N ILE A 69 -1.43 13.02 -4.20
CA ILE A 69 -0.45 14.00 -3.70
C ILE A 69 -0.70 14.28 -2.22
N ALA A 70 -1.97 14.43 -1.81
CA ALA A 70 -2.29 14.60 -0.39
C ALA A 70 -1.90 13.39 0.46
N ALA A 71 -1.86 12.18 -0.12
CA ALA A 71 -1.44 10.98 0.60
C ALA A 71 0.04 11.02 1.01
N THR A 72 0.90 11.77 0.31
CA THR A 72 2.34 11.84 0.62
C THR A 72 2.67 12.69 1.85
N VAL A 73 1.67 13.35 2.47
CA VAL A 73 1.87 14.07 3.74
C VAL A 73 1.86 13.15 4.97
N PHE A 74 1.48 11.88 4.77
CA PHE A 74 1.49 10.85 5.80
C PHE A 74 2.87 10.16 5.83
N ASP A 75 3.16 9.41 6.90
CA ASP A 75 4.42 8.67 7.02
C ASP A 75 4.59 7.61 5.92
N ALA A 76 3.47 7.08 5.42
CA ALA A 76 3.42 6.24 4.23
C ALA A 76 2.05 6.33 3.53
N VAL A 77 2.05 5.94 2.27
CA VAL A 77 0.84 5.71 1.46
C VAL A 77 0.56 4.23 1.40
N GLY A 78 -0.70 3.85 1.62
CA GLY A 78 -1.19 2.48 1.41
C GLY A 78 -2.11 2.42 0.20
N LEU A 79 -1.89 1.48 -0.70
CA LEU A 79 -2.76 1.20 -1.83
C LEU A 79 -3.21 -0.26 -1.77
N CYS A 80 -4.51 -0.48 -1.68
CA CYS A 80 -5.11 -1.81 -1.75
C CYS A 80 -5.80 -1.99 -3.09
N CYS A 81 -5.22 -2.83 -3.95
CA CYS A 81 -5.79 -3.18 -5.25
C CYS A 81 -6.54 -4.51 -5.14
N PHE A 82 -7.70 -4.61 -5.77
CA PHE A 82 -8.44 -5.87 -5.89
C PHE A 82 -8.36 -6.38 -7.32
N GLY A 83 -8.28 -7.69 -7.49
CA GLY A 83 -8.16 -8.30 -8.80
C GLY A 83 -8.40 -9.79 -8.78
N THR A 84 -7.93 -10.44 -9.85
CA THR A 84 -7.94 -11.89 -9.98
C THR A 84 -6.57 -12.34 -10.43
N ALA A 85 -5.91 -13.14 -9.61
CA ALA A 85 -4.65 -13.79 -9.97
C ALA A 85 -4.95 -15.14 -10.62
N THR A 86 -4.18 -15.48 -11.66
CA THR A 86 -4.20 -16.82 -12.27
C THR A 86 -2.95 -17.55 -11.82
N ARG A 87 -3.12 -18.71 -11.21
CA ARG A 87 -2.01 -19.61 -10.90
C ARG A 87 -1.47 -20.22 -12.19
N LEU A 88 -0.17 -20.05 -12.44
CA LEU A 88 0.47 -20.49 -13.70
C LEU A 88 0.52 -22.01 -13.85
N ASP A 89 0.61 -22.75 -12.75
CA ASP A 89 0.71 -24.21 -12.72
C ASP A 89 -0.63 -24.92 -12.97
N THR A 90 -1.73 -24.30 -12.54
CA THR A 90 -3.06 -24.93 -12.48
C THR A 90 -4.10 -24.22 -13.35
N GLY A 91 -3.81 -23.00 -13.80
CA GLY A 91 -4.79 -22.12 -14.46
C GLY A 91 -5.91 -21.64 -13.53
N GLU A 92 -5.86 -21.99 -12.24
CA GLU A 92 -6.86 -21.64 -11.24
C GLU A 92 -6.87 -20.12 -11.06
N ARG A 93 -8.06 -19.53 -11.14
CA ARG A 93 -8.27 -18.10 -10.90
C ARG A 93 -8.78 -17.89 -9.49
N SER A 94 -8.08 -17.08 -8.71
CA SER A 94 -8.50 -16.70 -7.37
C SER A 94 -8.61 -15.19 -7.29
N ARG A 95 -9.65 -14.69 -6.60
CA ARG A 95 -9.67 -13.28 -6.18
C ARG A 95 -8.43 -13.00 -5.37
N CYS A 96 -7.79 -11.89 -5.66
CA CYS A 96 -6.60 -11.44 -4.94
C CYS A 96 -6.76 -9.99 -4.54
N ARG A 97 -6.06 -9.62 -3.48
CA ARG A 97 -5.81 -8.22 -3.17
C ARG A 97 -4.33 -8.01 -2.91
N THR A 98 -3.83 -6.91 -3.42
CA THR A 98 -2.44 -6.51 -3.27
C THR A 98 -2.41 -5.23 -2.47
N VAL A 99 -1.78 -5.27 -1.31
CA VAL A 99 -1.49 -4.11 -0.49
C VAL A 99 -0.06 -3.68 -0.79
N LEU A 100 0.07 -2.51 -1.42
CA LEU A 100 1.35 -1.83 -1.60
C LEU A 100 1.43 -0.72 -0.56
N VAL A 101 2.53 -0.66 0.17
CA VAL A 101 2.85 0.46 1.06
C VAL A 101 4.14 1.10 0.59
N ALA A 102 4.16 2.42 0.51
CA ALA A 102 5.31 3.16 0.04
C ALA A 102 5.50 4.46 0.82
N ASN A 103 6.76 4.87 0.95
CA ASN A 103 7.16 6.19 1.41
C ASN A 103 8.35 6.69 0.55
N GLU A 104 9.00 7.76 0.98
CA GLU A 104 10.14 8.33 0.24
C GLU A 104 11.37 7.41 0.15
N CYS A 105 11.51 6.45 1.07
CA CYS A 105 12.63 5.53 1.16
C CYS A 105 12.44 4.26 0.34
N GLY A 106 11.20 3.91 -0.02
CA GLY A 106 10.92 2.72 -0.81
C GLY A 106 9.48 2.24 -0.73
N ARG A 107 9.29 0.95 -1.01
CA ARG A 107 7.98 0.30 -1.01
C ARG A 107 8.06 -1.17 -0.62
N SER A 108 6.97 -1.68 -0.09
CA SER A 108 6.75 -3.10 0.17
C SER A 108 5.38 -3.53 -0.33
N THR A 109 5.23 -4.83 -0.59
CA THR A 109 3.99 -5.42 -1.08
C THR A 109 3.63 -6.71 -0.36
N VAL A 110 2.35 -6.82 -0.05
CA VAL A 110 1.72 -8.04 0.45
C VAL A 110 0.55 -8.41 -0.44
N ASN A 111 0.49 -9.66 -0.86
CA ASN A 111 -0.59 -10.20 -1.65
C ASN A 111 -1.41 -11.19 -0.82
N ARG A 112 -2.74 -11.14 -0.92
CA ARG A 112 -3.60 -12.17 -0.36
C ARG A 112 -4.52 -12.71 -1.43
N LEU A 113 -4.46 -14.02 -1.63
CA LEU A 113 -5.48 -14.76 -2.37
C LEU A 113 -6.66 -15.07 -1.44
N GLN A 114 -7.88 -14.96 -1.96
CA GLN A 114 -9.09 -15.25 -1.19
C GLN A 114 -9.03 -16.67 -0.62
N GLY A 115 -9.32 -16.78 0.69
CA GLY A 115 -9.23 -18.04 1.43
C GLY A 115 -7.81 -18.47 1.82
N ARG A 116 -6.79 -17.63 1.59
CA ARG A 116 -5.39 -17.92 1.95
C ARG A 116 -4.81 -16.87 2.91
N ALA A 117 -3.71 -17.26 3.56
CA ALA A 117 -2.85 -16.34 4.31
C ALA A 117 -2.21 -15.31 3.36
N PRO A 118 -1.84 -14.13 3.86
CA PRO A 118 -1.15 -13.15 3.06
C PRO A 118 0.31 -13.59 2.84
N GLU A 119 0.82 -13.29 1.66
CA GLU A 119 2.18 -13.59 1.24
C GLU A 119 2.93 -12.28 0.98
N ARG A 120 4.12 -12.16 1.57
CA ARG A 120 5.01 -11.03 1.28
C ARG A 120 5.66 -11.26 -0.06
N MET A 121 5.54 -10.27 -0.95
CA MET A 121 6.11 -10.34 -2.29
C MET A 121 7.44 -9.57 -2.40
N GLY A 122 7.90 -8.94 -1.30
CA GLY A 122 9.06 -8.05 -1.30
C GLY A 122 8.79 -6.77 -2.08
N MET A 123 9.78 -6.27 -2.83
CA MET A 123 9.65 -5.06 -3.63
C MET A 123 8.60 -5.23 -4.75
N ALA A 124 7.58 -4.37 -4.71
CA ALA A 124 6.58 -4.33 -5.76
C ALA A 124 7.25 -4.07 -7.12
N SER A 125 6.73 -4.67 -8.19
CA SER A 125 7.14 -4.38 -9.57
C SER A 125 5.90 -4.30 -10.48
N GLY A 126 6.04 -3.62 -11.61
CA GLY A 126 4.98 -3.41 -12.59
C GLY A 126 4.33 -2.03 -12.54
N PRO A 127 3.31 -1.77 -13.40
CA PRO A 127 2.87 -0.41 -13.72
C PRO A 127 2.32 0.39 -12.54
N VAL A 128 1.62 -0.27 -11.62
CA VAL A 128 1.09 0.39 -10.41
C VAL A 128 2.24 0.79 -9.48
N ALA A 129 3.22 -0.09 -9.29
CA ALA A 129 4.39 0.20 -8.47
C ALA A 129 5.23 1.34 -9.07
N GLU A 130 5.45 1.32 -10.38
CA GLU A 130 6.13 2.40 -11.11
C GLU A 130 5.40 3.75 -10.98
N ARG A 131 4.06 3.76 -11.04
CA ARG A 131 3.30 5.00 -10.81
C ARG A 131 3.41 5.51 -9.38
N VAL A 132 3.47 4.62 -8.40
CA VAL A 132 3.72 5.03 -7.00
C VAL A 132 5.11 5.65 -6.87
N ASP A 133 6.15 5.13 -7.53
CA ASP A 133 7.47 5.79 -7.53
C ASP A 133 7.43 7.18 -8.16
N LEU A 134 6.69 7.33 -9.28
CA LEU A 134 6.53 8.62 -9.94
C LEU A 134 5.88 9.63 -9.00
N LEU A 135 4.85 9.23 -8.24
CA LEU A 135 4.21 10.08 -7.23
C LEU A 135 5.22 10.64 -6.22
N PHE A 136 6.10 9.79 -5.67
CA PHE A 136 7.13 10.22 -4.72
C PHE A 136 8.26 11.04 -5.36
N SER A 137 8.63 10.77 -6.63
CA SER A 137 9.63 11.57 -7.34
C SER A 137 9.15 12.98 -7.70
N ALA A 138 7.87 13.14 -8.06
CA ALA A 138 7.27 14.42 -8.37
C ALA A 138 7.20 15.31 -7.12
N PHE A 139 6.83 14.75 -5.97
CA PHE A 139 6.80 15.45 -4.69
C PHE A 139 8.18 16.06 -4.35
N ARG A 140 9.25 15.26 -4.41
CA ARG A 140 10.62 15.73 -4.14
C ARG A 140 11.06 16.88 -5.05
N SER A 141 10.63 16.88 -6.31
CA SER A 141 10.95 17.93 -7.29
C SER A 141 10.26 19.26 -6.97
N THR A 142 9.08 19.22 -6.34
CA THR A 142 8.34 20.43 -5.92
C THR A 142 8.89 21.06 -4.65
N GLU A 143 9.45 20.28 -3.72
CA GLU A 143 10.08 20.81 -2.51
C GLU A 143 11.42 21.51 -2.80
N THR A 144 12.19 21.00 -3.76
CA THR A 144 13.47 21.61 -4.19
C THR A 144 13.30 22.96 -4.89
N HIS A 145 12.10 23.31 -5.35
CA HIS A 145 11.78 24.57 -6.02
C HIS A 145 11.15 25.64 -5.13
N ARG A 146 11.06 25.43 -3.80
CA ARG A 146 10.68 26.52 -2.89
C ARG A 146 11.89 27.47 -2.70
N PRO A 147 11.83 28.73 -3.18
CA PRO A 147 12.86 29.69 -2.81
C PRO A 147 12.76 29.95 -1.30
N THR A 148 13.89 29.84 -0.62
CA THR A 148 14.09 30.22 0.79
C THR A 148 13.81 31.69 1.02
#